data_AF-A0A6I7XCN8-F1
#
_entry.id   AF-A0A6I7XCN8-F1
#
_cell.length_a   1.000
_cell.length_b   1.000
_cell.length_c   1.000
_cell.angle_alpha   90.00
_cell.angle_beta   90.00
_cell.angle_gamma   90.00
#
_symmetry.space_group_name_H-M   'P 1'
#
loop_
_entity.id
_entity.type
_entity.pdbx_description
1 polymer ?
#
loop_
_entity_poly.entity_id
_entity_poly.type
_entity_poly.pdbx_seq_one_letter_code
_entity_poly.pdbx_strand_id
1 'polypeptide(L)'
;MSSSARFDRGHTDDLMAFLMASPSPYHAVATAAARLEKAGFRQVEETAAWDGTAGGKYVLRGGAIVAWYVPEGAEAHTPFRIVGAHTDSPNLRVKPLPDTGAYGWRQIAVEIYGGTLLNTWLDRDLGLAGRISLRDGSDRLVSIDRPLLRVPQLAVHLDRSANPDGLKLDRQKHMQPIWGLGDVEEGDLIRFVAEEAGVDAEDITGWDLMPHPVEPPSYLGRDRELVAGPRMDNLLSVHAATAALAAVAGQPDAELPYIPVMAAFDHEENGSQSDTGADGPLLGTVLERSVFARGGGYEDRARAFAGTVCLSSDTGHAIHPNYAERHDPTHHPVVNGGPILKVNVNMRYATDGGGRSVFAAACEKAGVPWQSFVSNNAMPCGTTIGPITAARHGIKTVDIGVAILSMHSARELCGADDPYLLANAMVAFLTG
;
A
#
# COMPACT_ATOMS: atom_id res chain seq x y z
N MET A 1 -30.41 -10.28 10.51
CA MET A 1 -29.06 -10.28 9.91
C MET A 1 -29.15 -9.46 8.63
N SER A 2 -28.93 -8.15 8.71
CA SER A 2 -28.73 -7.33 7.52
C SER A 2 -27.41 -7.77 6.92
N SER A 3 -27.40 -8.43 5.77
CA SER A 3 -26.14 -8.81 5.13
C SER A 3 -25.40 -7.52 4.79
N SER A 4 -24.15 -7.39 5.25
CA SER A 4 -23.26 -6.36 4.72
C SER A 4 -23.31 -6.42 3.19
N ALA A 5 -23.32 -5.26 2.52
CA ALA A 5 -23.24 -5.24 1.07
C ALA A 5 -21.97 -6.00 0.66
N ARG A 6 -22.16 -7.17 0.03
CA ARG A 6 -21.06 -8.01 -0.43
C ARG A 6 -20.41 -7.31 -1.61
N PHE A 7 -19.08 -7.16 -1.58
CA PHE A 7 -18.36 -6.60 -2.71
C PHE A 7 -18.43 -7.56 -3.90
N ASP A 8 -18.61 -7.00 -5.08
CA ASP A 8 -18.62 -7.69 -6.36
C ASP A 8 -17.56 -7.08 -7.30
N ARG A 9 -17.62 -7.43 -8.58
CA ARG A 9 -16.66 -6.95 -9.58
C ARG A 9 -16.62 -5.43 -9.72
N GLY A 10 -17.67 -4.69 -9.32
CA GLY A 10 -17.64 -3.22 -9.28
C GLY A 10 -16.62 -2.67 -8.29
N HIS A 11 -16.21 -3.45 -7.28
CA HIS A 11 -15.11 -3.10 -6.40
C HIS A 11 -13.76 -3.06 -7.14
N THR A 12 -13.59 -3.85 -8.20
CA THR A 12 -12.39 -3.83 -9.04
C THR A 12 -12.33 -2.57 -9.91
N ASP A 13 -13.47 -2.06 -10.40
CA ASP A 13 -13.53 -0.74 -11.03
C ASP A 13 -13.15 0.37 -10.05
N ASP A 14 -13.64 0.27 -8.81
CA ASP A 14 -13.31 1.20 -7.74
C ASP A 14 -11.83 1.13 -7.32
N LEU A 15 -11.20 -0.05 -7.36
CA LEU A 15 -9.75 -0.20 -7.18
C LEU A 15 -9.00 0.58 -8.26
N MET A 16 -9.37 0.43 -9.53
CA MET A 16 -8.70 1.17 -10.62
C MET A 16 -8.80 2.69 -10.42
N ALA A 17 -9.96 3.18 -9.94
CA ALA A 17 -10.11 4.59 -9.58
C ALA A 17 -9.24 4.98 -8.37
N PHE A 18 -9.12 4.11 -7.36
CA PHE A 18 -8.24 4.32 -6.21
C PHE A 18 -6.76 4.42 -6.64
N LEU A 19 -6.30 3.52 -7.51
CA LEU A 19 -4.92 3.53 -8.02
C LEU A 19 -4.62 4.83 -8.80
N MET A 20 -5.55 5.31 -9.62
CA MET A 20 -5.42 6.58 -10.34
C MET A 20 -5.33 7.78 -9.39
N ALA A 21 -6.17 7.81 -8.36
CA ALA A 21 -6.18 8.88 -7.36
C ALA A 21 -4.96 8.84 -6.42
N SER A 22 -4.15 7.78 -6.46
CA SER A 22 -3.08 7.50 -5.49
C SER A 22 -1.72 7.32 -6.18
N PRO A 23 -1.16 8.34 -6.87
CA PRO A 23 0.15 8.24 -7.51
C PRO A 23 1.34 8.24 -6.54
N SER A 24 1.13 8.59 -5.27
CA SER A 24 2.13 8.55 -4.19
C SER A 24 1.52 8.09 -2.86
N PRO A 25 2.35 7.73 -1.85
CA PRO A 25 1.86 7.35 -0.51
C PRO A 25 0.98 8.43 0.12
N TYR A 26 1.34 9.71 -0.06
CA TYR A 26 0.56 10.85 0.46
C TYR A 26 -0.83 10.96 -0.17
N HIS A 27 -0.94 10.68 -1.47
CA HIS A 27 -2.24 10.65 -2.15
C HIS A 27 -3.04 9.40 -1.77
N ALA A 28 -2.38 8.27 -1.54
CA ALA A 28 -3.03 7.03 -1.09
C ALA A 28 -3.72 7.24 0.26
N VAL A 29 -3.04 7.85 1.24
CA VAL A 29 -3.65 8.12 2.55
C VAL A 29 -4.72 9.19 2.49
N ALA A 30 -4.56 10.24 1.67
CA ALA A 30 -5.59 11.25 1.47
C ALA A 30 -6.85 10.65 0.83
N THR A 31 -6.68 9.76 -0.15
CA THR A 31 -7.79 9.06 -0.81
C THR A 31 -8.49 8.09 0.15
N ALA A 32 -7.74 7.34 0.97
CA ALA A 32 -8.29 6.45 1.98
C ALA A 32 -9.06 7.25 3.06
N ALA A 33 -8.49 8.33 3.57
CA ALA A 33 -9.13 9.23 4.54
C ALA A 33 -10.45 9.79 3.99
N ALA A 34 -10.44 10.35 2.78
CA ALA A 34 -11.66 10.89 2.15
C ALA A 34 -12.77 9.83 1.98
N ARG A 35 -12.41 8.56 1.78
CA ARG A 35 -13.38 7.44 1.72
C ARG A 35 -13.92 7.09 3.12
N LEU A 36 -13.08 7.09 4.14
CA LEU A 36 -13.47 6.86 5.53
C LEU A 36 -14.34 8.00 6.06
N GLU A 37 -14.04 9.25 5.74
CA GLU A 37 -14.85 10.42 6.10
C GLU A 37 -16.27 10.32 5.53
N LYS A 38 -16.41 9.87 4.27
CA LYS A 38 -17.73 9.56 3.68
C LYS A 38 -18.49 8.46 4.43
N ALA A 39 -17.78 7.57 5.11
CA ALA A 39 -18.34 6.54 5.98
C ALA A 39 -18.53 7.01 7.43
N GLY A 40 -18.37 8.31 7.72
CA GLY A 40 -18.59 8.89 9.04
C GLY A 40 -17.40 8.84 9.99
N PHE A 41 -16.20 8.52 9.49
CA PHE A 41 -14.98 8.65 10.28
C PHE A 41 -14.56 10.12 10.39
N ARG A 42 -13.82 10.45 11.44
CA ARG A 42 -13.19 11.76 11.59
C ARG A 42 -11.72 11.64 11.92
N GLN A 43 -10.93 12.60 11.45
CA GLN A 43 -9.55 12.73 11.90
C GLN A 43 -9.51 13.08 13.39
N VAL A 44 -8.54 12.50 14.11
CA VAL A 44 -8.12 12.95 15.43
C VAL A 44 -6.68 13.38 15.37
N GLU A 45 -6.37 14.51 16.00
CA GLU A 45 -5.01 15.01 16.05
C GLU A 45 -4.18 14.25 17.08
N GLU A 46 -2.95 13.89 16.72
CA GLU A 46 -2.06 13.18 17.63
C GLU A 46 -1.66 14.06 18.83
N THR A 47 -1.64 15.38 18.65
CA THR A 47 -1.32 16.37 19.69
C THR A 47 -2.50 16.68 20.62
N ALA A 48 -3.72 16.30 20.25
CA ALA A 48 -4.92 16.53 21.05
C ALA A 48 -5.19 15.36 22.01
N ALA A 49 -5.91 15.63 23.11
CA ALA A 49 -6.50 14.57 23.91
C ALA A 49 -7.60 13.84 23.10
N TRP A 50 -7.65 12.51 23.22
CA TRP A 50 -8.66 11.70 22.52
C TRP A 50 -9.82 11.37 23.44
N ASP A 51 -11.04 11.44 22.92
CA ASP A 51 -12.24 10.97 23.60
C ASP A 51 -12.49 9.46 23.38
N GLY A 52 -13.20 8.85 24.33
CA GLY A 52 -13.62 7.45 24.29
C GLY A 52 -14.94 7.21 23.55
N THR A 53 -15.46 8.16 22.77
CA THR A 53 -16.77 7.98 22.13
C THR A 53 -16.75 6.86 21.10
N ALA A 54 -17.90 6.22 20.91
CA ALA A 54 -18.15 5.33 19.78
C ALA A 54 -17.97 6.06 18.43
N GLY A 55 -17.83 5.29 17.36
CA GLY A 55 -17.70 5.77 15.98
C GLY A 55 -16.29 5.62 15.39
N GLY A 56 -16.18 6.05 14.13
CA GLY A 56 -14.96 5.96 13.33
C GLY A 56 -13.98 7.10 13.60
N LYS A 57 -12.71 6.77 13.81
CA LYS A 57 -11.61 7.70 14.01
C LYS A 57 -10.42 7.30 13.15
N TYR A 58 -9.60 8.25 12.76
CA TYR A 58 -8.30 7.95 12.15
C TYR A 58 -7.24 8.99 12.50
N VAL A 59 -5.98 8.59 12.41
CA VAL A 59 -4.81 9.49 12.40
C VAL A 59 -4.12 9.39 11.04
N LEU A 60 -3.56 10.51 10.59
CA LEU A 60 -2.69 10.59 9.43
C LEU A 60 -1.31 11.07 9.87
N ARG A 61 -0.27 10.44 9.35
CA ARG A 61 1.12 10.89 9.54
C ARG A 61 1.91 10.62 8.27
N GLY A 62 2.27 11.67 7.54
CA GLY A 62 2.98 11.53 6.27
C GLY A 62 2.23 10.60 5.30
N GLY A 63 2.89 9.53 4.85
CA GLY A 63 2.29 8.48 4.01
C GLY A 63 1.57 7.37 4.77
N ALA A 64 1.32 7.49 6.07
CA ALA A 64 0.66 6.46 6.89
C ALA A 64 -0.72 6.88 7.41
N ILE A 65 -1.62 5.90 7.54
CA ILE A 65 -2.96 6.05 8.11
C ILE A 65 -3.26 4.90 9.08
N VAL A 66 -3.80 5.22 10.25
CA VAL A 66 -4.39 4.22 11.16
C VAL A 66 -5.81 4.66 11.47
N ALA A 67 -6.79 3.86 11.04
CA ALA A 67 -8.21 4.08 11.22
C ALA A 67 -8.82 2.96 12.07
N TRP A 68 -9.74 3.31 12.95
CA TRP A 68 -10.43 2.33 13.80
C TRP A 68 -11.87 2.75 14.07
N TYR A 69 -12.73 1.77 14.29
CA TYR A 69 -14.13 1.98 14.64
C TYR A 69 -14.39 1.48 16.06
N VAL A 70 -14.89 2.34 16.94
CA VAL A 70 -15.28 1.96 18.31
C VAL A 70 -16.77 1.63 18.33
N PRO A 71 -17.18 0.37 18.51
CA PRO A 71 -18.59 0.01 18.65
C PRO A 71 -19.22 0.62 19.90
N GLU A 72 -20.54 0.81 19.88
CA GLU A 72 -21.26 1.23 21.08
C GLU A 72 -21.14 0.17 22.19
N GLY A 73 -20.90 0.61 23.42
CA GLY A 73 -20.71 -0.28 24.56
C GLY A 73 -19.35 -1.02 24.60
N ALA A 74 -18.44 -0.76 23.66
CA ALA A 74 -17.12 -1.38 23.69
C ALA A 74 -16.32 -0.97 24.94
N GLU A 75 -15.91 -1.97 25.72
CA GLU A 75 -15.13 -1.76 26.92
C GLU A 75 -13.66 -1.45 26.61
N ALA A 76 -12.92 -0.96 27.60
CA ALA A 76 -11.52 -0.61 27.40
C ALA A 76 -10.64 -1.80 26.98
N HIS A 77 -10.96 -3.00 27.51
CA HIS A 77 -10.25 -4.24 27.25
C HIS A 77 -10.72 -4.99 26.00
N THR A 78 -11.68 -4.44 25.23
CA THR A 78 -12.13 -5.06 23.98
C THR A 78 -10.94 -5.22 23.01
N PRO A 79 -10.67 -6.44 22.51
CA PRO A 79 -9.56 -6.69 21.61
C PRO A 79 -9.74 -6.06 20.23
N PHE A 80 -8.65 -5.96 19.47
CA PHE A 80 -8.66 -5.41 18.13
C PHE A 80 -8.65 -6.51 17.04
N ARG A 81 -9.29 -6.22 15.91
CA ARG A 81 -9.12 -6.96 14.64
C ARG A 81 -8.50 -5.99 13.65
N ILE A 82 -7.23 -6.22 13.34
CA ILE A 82 -6.42 -5.28 12.57
C ILE A 82 -6.20 -5.84 11.16
N VAL A 83 -6.42 -5.03 10.14
CA VAL A 83 -5.90 -5.27 8.79
C VAL A 83 -4.75 -4.30 8.56
N GLY A 84 -3.53 -4.84 8.50
CA GLY A 84 -2.30 -4.12 8.16
C GLY A 84 -2.03 -4.16 6.66
N ALA A 85 -1.54 -3.08 6.07
CA ALA A 85 -1.05 -2.98 4.69
C ALA A 85 0.06 -1.91 4.59
N HIS A 86 0.52 -1.58 3.38
CA HIS A 86 1.40 -0.42 3.15
C HIS A 86 0.99 0.40 1.94
N THR A 87 1.31 1.70 1.99
CA THR A 87 0.88 2.73 1.03
C THR A 87 1.93 3.05 -0.02
N ASP A 88 3.18 2.65 0.23
CA ASP A 88 4.29 2.84 -0.69
C ASP A 88 4.45 1.67 -1.65
N SER A 89 5.10 1.98 -2.77
CA SER A 89 5.45 1.04 -3.82
C SER A 89 6.80 1.42 -4.40
N PRO A 90 7.57 0.50 -4.98
CA PRO A 90 8.86 0.79 -5.58
C PRO A 90 8.74 1.79 -6.73
N ASN A 91 9.57 2.83 -6.71
CA ASN A 91 9.53 3.90 -7.70
C ASN A 91 10.85 4.66 -7.82
N LEU A 92 10.82 5.76 -8.56
CA LEU A 92 11.89 6.76 -8.60
C LEU A 92 11.47 7.96 -7.72
N ARG A 93 12.38 8.53 -6.94
CA ARG A 93 12.12 9.73 -6.12
C ARG A 93 13.05 10.88 -6.52
N VAL A 94 12.53 12.09 -6.61
CA VAL A 94 13.27 13.30 -6.98
C VAL A 94 14.28 13.66 -5.90
N LYS A 95 15.52 13.98 -6.31
CA LYS A 95 16.60 14.40 -5.39
C LYS A 95 16.44 15.84 -4.89
N PRO A 96 17.14 16.22 -3.79
CA PRO A 96 17.13 17.59 -3.27
C PRO A 96 17.73 18.64 -4.21
N LEU A 97 18.62 18.25 -5.12
CA LEU A 97 19.10 19.09 -6.22
C LEU A 97 18.70 18.41 -7.52
N PRO A 98 17.46 18.65 -7.99
CA PRO A 98 16.86 17.83 -9.03
C PRO A 98 17.29 18.23 -10.44
N ASP A 99 17.62 19.49 -10.69
CA ASP A 99 17.91 20.00 -12.03
C ASP A 99 19.30 19.54 -12.48
N THR A 100 19.34 18.68 -13.50
CA THR A 100 20.58 18.19 -14.10
C THR A 100 20.42 18.04 -15.61
N GLY A 101 21.47 17.63 -16.30
CA GLY A 101 21.42 17.49 -17.75
C GLY A 101 22.78 17.28 -18.40
N ALA A 102 22.74 16.83 -19.64
CA ALA A 102 23.92 16.64 -20.47
C ALA A 102 23.53 16.68 -21.95
N TYR A 103 24.49 17.10 -22.80
CA TYR A 103 24.36 17.01 -24.26
C TYR A 103 23.10 17.68 -24.84
N GLY A 104 22.67 18.81 -24.25
CA GLY A 104 21.48 19.57 -24.66
C GLY A 104 20.15 19.03 -24.13
N TRP A 105 20.18 18.02 -23.26
CA TRP A 105 19.01 17.49 -22.57
C TRP A 105 18.99 17.93 -21.12
N ARG A 106 17.84 18.45 -20.68
CA ARG A 106 17.53 18.64 -19.26
C ARG A 106 16.94 17.34 -18.70
N GLN A 107 17.43 16.93 -17.54
CA GLN A 107 17.05 15.72 -16.83
C GLN A 107 16.69 16.04 -15.38
N ILE A 108 15.90 15.17 -14.76
CA ILE A 108 15.60 15.23 -13.33
C ILE A 108 16.44 14.20 -12.61
N ALA A 109 17.20 14.64 -11.62
CA ALA A 109 18.00 13.77 -10.78
C ALA A 109 17.08 12.99 -9.83
N VAL A 110 17.14 11.66 -9.92
CA VAL A 110 16.30 10.75 -9.12
C VAL A 110 17.11 9.71 -8.33
N GLU A 111 16.53 9.23 -7.26
CA GLU A 111 16.89 8.05 -6.47
C GLU A 111 15.96 6.89 -6.80
N ILE A 112 16.44 5.66 -6.58
CA ILE A 112 15.61 4.47 -6.71
C ILE A 112 15.12 4.11 -5.31
N TYR A 113 13.80 4.04 -5.18
CA TYR A 113 13.11 3.67 -3.96
C TYR A 113 12.65 2.21 -4.03
N GLY A 114 12.94 1.43 -2.98
CA GLY A 114 12.53 0.03 -2.88
C GLY A 114 13.12 -0.92 -3.93
N GLY A 115 12.51 -2.11 -4.02
CA GLY A 115 12.90 -3.20 -4.93
C GLY A 115 12.48 -3.00 -6.39
N THR A 116 12.63 -1.79 -6.95
CA THR A 116 12.08 -1.41 -8.26
C THR A 116 12.61 -2.26 -9.42
N LEU A 117 11.70 -2.83 -10.24
CA LEU A 117 12.01 -3.45 -11.53
C LEU A 117 12.30 -2.39 -12.61
N LEU A 118 13.55 -1.92 -12.64
CA LEU A 118 13.98 -0.74 -13.41
C LEU A 118 13.64 -0.77 -14.90
N ASN A 119 13.73 -1.93 -15.55
CA ASN A 119 13.43 -2.06 -16.99
C ASN A 119 11.97 -1.71 -17.31
N THR A 120 11.06 -1.88 -16.36
CA THR A 120 9.63 -1.58 -16.56
C THR A 120 9.34 -0.07 -16.57
N TRP A 121 10.28 0.76 -16.10
CA TRP A 121 10.19 2.21 -16.07
C TRP A 121 10.76 2.87 -17.33
N LEU A 122 11.46 2.10 -18.18
CA LEU A 122 11.96 2.58 -19.46
C LEU A 122 10.82 2.83 -20.44
N ASP A 123 10.99 3.84 -21.28
CA ASP A 123 10.10 4.19 -22.38
C ASP A 123 8.62 4.38 -21.98
N ARG A 124 8.33 4.67 -20.71
CA ARG A 124 7.01 5.09 -20.26
C ARG A 124 6.86 6.60 -20.27
N ASP A 125 5.64 7.05 -20.54
CA ASP A 125 5.24 8.42 -20.29
C ASP A 125 4.94 8.55 -18.79
N LEU A 126 5.66 9.45 -18.12
CA LEU A 126 5.59 9.63 -16.68
C LEU A 126 5.09 11.03 -16.33
N GLY A 127 4.18 11.12 -15.37
CA GLY A 127 3.80 12.34 -14.67
C GLY A 127 4.68 12.53 -13.43
N LEU A 128 4.32 13.48 -12.58
CA LEU A 128 5.01 13.76 -11.33
C LEU A 128 3.99 14.00 -10.22
N ALA A 129 4.14 13.32 -9.10
CA ALA A 129 3.25 13.48 -7.95
C ALA A 129 4.01 13.44 -6.63
N GLY A 130 3.38 13.94 -5.57
CA GLY A 130 3.96 13.92 -4.25
C GLY A 130 3.44 15.05 -3.37
N ARG A 131 4.34 15.60 -2.58
CA ARG A 131 4.06 16.66 -1.62
C ARG A 131 5.14 17.73 -1.66
N ILE A 132 4.74 18.97 -1.45
CA ILE A 132 5.62 20.08 -1.14
C ILE A 132 5.35 20.57 0.28
N SER A 133 6.40 20.93 1.01
CA SER A 133 6.33 21.49 2.34
C SER A 133 6.59 23.00 2.27
N LEU A 134 5.66 23.77 2.79
CA LEU A 134 5.67 25.23 2.73
C LEU A 134 6.32 25.83 3.97
N ARG A 135 6.77 27.08 3.86
CA ARG A 135 7.46 27.83 4.91
C ARG A 135 6.62 28.02 6.19
N ASP A 136 5.29 28.01 6.07
CA ASP A 136 4.37 28.07 7.20
C ASP A 136 4.23 26.74 7.97
N GLY A 137 4.91 25.69 7.50
CA GLY A 137 4.88 24.35 8.07
C GLY A 137 3.75 23.47 7.54
N SER A 138 2.92 23.98 6.64
CA SER A 138 1.87 23.19 5.97
C SER A 138 2.44 22.38 4.80
N ASP A 139 1.70 21.33 4.43
CA ASP A 139 2.01 20.48 3.31
C ASP A 139 0.92 20.62 2.23
N ARG A 140 1.33 20.60 0.96
CA ARG A 140 0.41 20.58 -0.18
C ARG A 140 0.70 19.40 -1.10
N LEU A 141 -0.36 18.65 -1.44
CA LEU A 141 -0.27 17.59 -2.43
C LEU A 141 -0.18 18.19 -3.84
N VAL A 142 0.69 17.60 -4.66
CA VAL A 142 0.88 17.97 -6.06
C VAL A 142 0.71 16.71 -6.91
N SER A 143 -0.10 16.78 -7.95
CA SER A 143 -0.28 15.71 -8.93
C SER A 143 -0.36 16.31 -10.33
N ILE A 144 0.67 16.03 -11.13
CA ILE A 144 0.80 16.46 -12.52
C ILE A 144 0.59 15.21 -13.38
N ASP A 145 -0.67 14.85 -13.58
CA ASP A 145 -1.11 13.63 -14.25
C ASP A 145 -1.16 13.81 -15.78
N ARG A 146 -0.01 14.15 -16.37
CA ARG A 146 0.19 14.25 -17.83
C ARG A 146 1.59 13.80 -18.22
N PRO A 147 1.80 13.28 -19.45
CA PRO A 147 3.14 12.96 -19.95
C PRO A 147 4.08 14.16 -19.79
N LEU A 148 5.10 14.01 -18.96
CA LEU A 148 6.06 15.06 -18.62
C LEU A 148 7.49 14.55 -18.69
N LEU A 149 7.75 13.36 -18.15
CA LEU A 149 9.06 12.76 -18.02
C LEU A 149 9.13 11.44 -18.81
N ARG A 150 10.33 11.06 -19.26
CA ARG A 150 10.61 9.72 -19.79
C ARG A 150 12.03 9.28 -19.46
N VAL A 151 12.20 8.02 -19.08
CA VAL A 151 13.53 7.37 -19.03
C VAL A 151 13.72 6.60 -20.34
N PRO A 152 14.51 7.09 -21.30
CA PRO A 152 14.64 6.45 -22.60
C PRO A 152 15.57 5.23 -22.57
N GLN A 153 15.17 4.12 -23.19
CA GLN A 153 16.05 2.98 -23.40
C GLN A 153 17.09 3.28 -24.50
N LEU A 154 18.34 2.85 -24.30
CA LEU A 154 19.36 2.92 -25.36
C LEU A 154 18.98 2.03 -26.54
N ALA A 155 19.08 2.55 -27.75
CA ALA A 155 18.75 1.81 -28.96
C ALA A 155 19.62 0.54 -29.12
N VAL A 156 18.99 -0.58 -29.48
CA VAL A 156 19.65 -1.89 -29.66
C VAL A 156 20.82 -1.88 -30.67
N HIS A 157 20.82 -0.94 -31.62
CA HIS A 157 21.92 -0.77 -32.57
C HIS A 157 23.23 -0.33 -31.89
N LEU A 158 23.12 0.35 -30.75
CA LEU A 158 24.22 0.84 -29.92
C LEU A 158 24.52 -0.08 -28.73
N ASP A 159 23.58 -0.96 -28.36
CA ASP A 159 23.77 -2.06 -27.41
C ASP A 159 23.22 -3.37 -28.00
N ARG A 160 24.06 -4.03 -28.80
CA ARG A 160 23.72 -5.33 -29.42
C ARG A 160 23.67 -6.47 -28.41
N SER A 161 24.21 -6.27 -27.20
CA SER A 161 24.23 -7.27 -26.12
C SER A 161 22.95 -7.29 -25.28
N ALA A 162 22.11 -6.25 -25.33
CA ALA A 162 20.91 -6.12 -24.49
C ALA A 162 19.96 -7.34 -24.55
N ASN A 163 19.78 -7.94 -25.73
CA ASN A 163 18.93 -9.12 -25.89
C ASN A 163 19.64 -10.45 -25.56
N PRO A 164 20.83 -10.77 -26.13
CA PRO A 164 21.48 -12.05 -25.85
C PRO A 164 22.05 -12.17 -24.43
N ASP A 165 22.57 -11.07 -23.87
CA ASP A 165 23.26 -11.08 -22.58
C ASP A 165 22.40 -10.48 -21.44
N GLY A 166 21.22 -9.96 -21.79
CA GLY A 166 20.30 -9.28 -20.89
C GLY A 166 20.61 -7.79 -20.73
N LEU A 167 19.56 -7.00 -20.52
CA LEU A 167 19.63 -5.56 -20.31
C LEU A 167 20.29 -5.24 -18.95
N LYS A 168 21.39 -4.47 -18.97
CA LYS A 168 22.11 -4.03 -17.77
C LYS A 168 21.96 -2.53 -17.59
N LEU A 169 21.20 -2.13 -16.57
CA LEU A 169 20.97 -0.73 -16.26
C LEU A 169 21.85 -0.29 -15.09
N ASP A 170 22.68 0.73 -15.32
CA ASP A 170 23.37 1.44 -14.25
C ASP A 170 22.34 2.28 -13.49
N ARG A 171 22.14 1.95 -12.22
CA ARG A 171 21.16 2.57 -11.32
C ARG A 171 21.31 4.09 -11.22
N GLN A 172 22.53 4.61 -11.27
CA GLN A 172 22.80 6.04 -11.13
C GLN A 172 22.73 6.74 -12.49
N LYS A 173 23.21 6.11 -13.57
CA LYS A 173 23.36 6.80 -14.87
C LYS A 173 22.15 6.64 -15.79
N HIS A 174 21.53 5.47 -15.82
CA HIS A 174 20.57 5.12 -16.87
C HIS A 174 19.11 5.38 -16.47
N MET A 175 18.86 5.80 -15.22
CA MET A 175 17.50 5.99 -14.68
C MET A 175 17.09 7.45 -14.52
N GLN A 176 17.87 8.41 -15.04
CA GLN A 176 17.59 9.84 -14.93
C GLN A 176 16.59 10.27 -16.02
N PRO A 177 15.32 10.61 -15.67
CA PRO A 177 14.32 10.94 -16.68
C PRO A 177 14.68 12.25 -17.40
N ILE A 178 14.45 12.27 -18.71
CA ILE A 178 14.45 13.49 -19.52
C ILE A 178 13.16 14.25 -19.23
N TRP A 179 13.27 15.56 -19.05
CA TRP A 179 12.12 16.46 -18.87
C TRP A 179 12.10 17.63 -19.84
N GLY A 180 13.20 17.91 -20.55
CA GLY A 180 13.24 18.98 -21.53
C GLY A 180 14.54 19.05 -22.32
N LEU A 181 14.63 20.06 -23.18
CA LEU A 181 15.81 20.43 -23.96
C LEU A 181 16.43 21.71 -23.42
N GLY A 182 17.71 21.93 -23.69
CA GLY A 182 18.42 23.18 -23.40
C GLY A 182 19.39 23.10 -22.21
N ASP A 183 19.80 24.28 -21.76
CA ASP A 183 20.69 24.43 -20.60
C ASP A 183 19.95 24.15 -19.30
N VAL A 184 20.69 23.66 -18.29
CA VAL A 184 20.14 23.37 -16.96
C VAL A 184 20.07 24.67 -16.17
N GLU A 185 18.91 24.96 -15.60
CA GLU A 185 18.70 26.07 -14.67
C GLU A 185 18.34 25.51 -13.29
N GLU A 186 19.03 25.98 -12.24
CA GLU A 186 18.78 25.52 -10.88
C GLU A 186 17.42 26.01 -10.38
N GLY A 187 16.65 25.12 -9.75
CA GLY A 187 15.32 25.39 -9.19
C GLY A 187 14.20 25.39 -10.21
N ASP A 188 14.47 25.01 -11.47
CA ASP A 188 13.51 25.05 -12.56
C ASP A 188 12.35 24.07 -12.33
N LEU A 189 12.65 22.83 -11.91
CA LEU A 189 11.62 21.87 -11.51
C LEU A 189 10.71 22.43 -10.41
N ILE A 190 11.28 23.07 -9.37
CA ILE A 190 10.51 23.52 -8.21
C ILE A 190 9.65 24.74 -8.55
N ARG A 191 10.14 25.66 -9.39
CA ARG A 191 9.31 26.75 -9.93
C ARG A 191 8.13 26.22 -10.73
N PHE A 192 8.36 25.23 -11.58
CA PHE A 192 7.30 24.56 -12.34
C PHE A 192 6.27 23.88 -11.42
N VAL A 193 6.73 23.16 -10.39
CA VAL A 193 5.84 22.54 -9.38
C VAL A 193 5.05 23.59 -8.60
N ALA A 194 5.65 24.74 -8.28
CA ALA A 194 4.98 25.83 -7.59
C ALA A 194 3.84 26.42 -8.43
N GLU A 195 4.08 26.62 -9.74
CA GLU A 195 3.07 27.07 -10.70
C GLU A 195 1.89 26.09 -10.77
N GLU A 196 2.15 24.80 -10.97
CA GLU A 196 1.12 23.75 -11.03
C GLU A 196 0.36 23.63 -9.70
N ALA A 197 1.01 23.90 -8.57
CA ALA A 197 0.40 23.91 -7.25
C ALA A 197 -0.32 25.23 -6.92
N GLY A 198 -0.13 26.30 -7.69
CA GLY A 198 -0.66 27.63 -7.40
C GLY A 198 -0.13 28.20 -6.07
N VAL A 199 1.17 28.06 -5.81
CA VAL A 199 1.88 28.64 -4.66
C VAL A 199 3.12 29.40 -5.13
N ASP A 200 3.67 30.27 -4.28
CA ASP A 200 4.92 30.96 -4.59
C ASP A 200 6.11 30.00 -4.40
N ALA A 201 7.02 29.97 -5.38
CA ALA A 201 8.17 29.07 -5.35
C ALA A 201 9.10 29.32 -4.13
N GLU A 202 9.16 30.57 -3.66
CA GLU A 202 9.94 30.97 -2.48
C GLU A 202 9.37 30.42 -1.15
N ASP A 203 8.10 30.02 -1.15
CA ASP A 203 7.46 29.41 0.02
C ASP A 203 7.74 27.91 0.11
N ILE A 204 8.18 27.26 -0.97
CA ILE A 204 8.54 25.84 -0.95
C ILE A 204 9.89 25.69 -0.23
N THR A 205 9.90 24.90 0.84
CA THR A 205 11.08 24.66 1.69
C THR A 205 11.55 23.20 1.66
N GLY A 206 10.69 22.30 1.20
CA GLY A 206 11.00 20.88 1.04
C GLY A 206 10.02 20.19 0.10
N TRP A 207 10.37 19.00 -0.36
CA TRP A 207 9.53 18.23 -1.26
C TRP A 207 9.85 16.74 -1.21
N ASP A 208 8.79 15.94 -1.37
CA ASP A 208 8.83 14.50 -1.58
C ASP A 208 8.09 14.23 -2.89
N LEU A 209 8.80 14.21 -4.02
CA LEU A 209 8.22 14.08 -5.36
C LEU A 209 8.71 12.80 -6.03
N MET A 210 7.84 12.15 -6.81
CA MET A 210 8.13 10.90 -7.51
C MET A 210 7.46 10.87 -8.88
N PRO A 211 8.17 10.46 -9.94
CA PRO A 211 7.53 10.16 -11.21
C PRO A 211 6.55 8.99 -11.07
N HIS A 212 5.47 9.02 -11.84
CA HIS A 212 4.53 7.90 -11.93
C HIS A 212 4.08 7.68 -13.38
N PRO A 213 3.79 6.44 -13.81
CA PRO A 213 3.15 6.20 -15.10
C PRO A 213 1.79 6.90 -15.17
N VAL A 214 1.51 7.54 -16.32
CA VAL A 214 0.20 8.16 -16.61
C VAL A 214 -0.77 7.19 -17.30
N GLU A 215 -0.29 6.01 -17.69
CA GLU A 215 -1.12 4.97 -18.30
C GLU A 215 -2.16 4.46 -17.29
N PRO A 216 -3.48 4.60 -17.54
CA PRO A 216 -4.49 4.22 -16.58
C PRO A 216 -4.53 2.69 -16.37
N PRO A 217 -4.96 2.20 -15.20
CA PRO A 217 -5.30 0.80 -15.02
C PRO A 217 -6.36 0.34 -16.02
N SER A 218 -6.33 -0.93 -16.39
CA SER A 218 -7.26 -1.48 -17.39
C SER A 218 -7.51 -2.96 -17.20
N TYR A 219 -8.71 -3.41 -17.57
CA TYR A 219 -8.96 -4.84 -17.78
C TYR A 219 -8.19 -5.37 -18.99
N LEU A 220 -7.70 -6.60 -18.88
CA LEU A 220 -7.02 -7.34 -19.94
C LEU A 220 -7.65 -8.74 -20.10
N GLY A 221 -7.21 -9.46 -21.14
CA GLY A 221 -7.71 -10.80 -21.45
C GLY A 221 -8.96 -10.77 -22.33
N ARG A 222 -9.22 -11.88 -23.03
CA ARG A 222 -10.36 -12.02 -23.94
C ARG A 222 -11.69 -11.68 -23.26
N ASP A 223 -11.83 -12.13 -22.01
CA ASP A 223 -13.05 -12.03 -21.23
C ASP A 223 -12.94 -11.00 -20.09
N ARG A 224 -11.94 -10.10 -20.16
CA ARG A 224 -11.65 -9.07 -19.14
C ARG A 224 -11.34 -9.64 -17.75
N GLU A 225 -10.82 -10.87 -17.69
CA GLU A 225 -10.59 -11.64 -16.46
C GLU A 225 -9.35 -11.20 -15.66
N LEU A 226 -8.55 -10.29 -16.23
CA LEU A 226 -7.33 -9.76 -15.64
C LEU A 226 -7.44 -8.24 -15.48
N VAL A 227 -6.67 -7.68 -14.55
CA VAL A 227 -6.51 -6.23 -14.36
C VAL A 227 -5.04 -5.91 -14.30
N ALA A 228 -4.61 -4.91 -15.06
CA ALA A 228 -3.27 -4.37 -14.98
C ALA A 228 -3.28 -2.92 -14.52
N GLY A 229 -2.34 -2.56 -13.65
CA GLY A 229 -2.25 -1.22 -13.08
C GLY A 229 -0.97 -1.03 -12.27
N PRO A 230 -0.56 0.21 -12.00
CA PRO A 230 0.59 0.49 -11.16
C PRO A 230 0.24 0.28 -9.67
N ARG A 231 1.24 0.00 -8.84
CA ARG A 231 1.15 0.08 -7.36
C ARG A 231 0.06 -0.83 -6.75
N MET A 232 -0.33 -1.91 -7.43
CA MET A 232 -1.21 -2.92 -6.83
C MET A 232 -0.55 -3.48 -5.57
N ASP A 233 0.77 -3.64 -5.63
CA ASP A 233 1.63 -3.79 -4.47
C ASP A 233 1.92 -2.42 -3.83
N ASN A 234 1.27 -2.03 -2.72
CA ASN A 234 0.22 -2.77 -2.01
C ASN A 234 -1.07 -1.97 -1.84
N LEU A 235 -1.34 -1.03 -2.75
CA LEU A 235 -2.56 -0.23 -2.73
C LEU A 235 -3.82 -1.09 -2.95
N LEU A 236 -3.70 -2.29 -3.49
CA LEU A 236 -4.80 -3.26 -3.54
C LEU A 236 -5.27 -3.62 -2.12
N SER A 237 -4.35 -3.95 -1.20
CA SER A 237 -4.71 -4.26 0.18
C SER A 237 -5.20 -3.03 0.94
N VAL A 238 -4.60 -1.85 0.69
CA VAL A 238 -5.04 -0.58 1.30
C VAL A 238 -6.49 -0.28 0.90
N HIS A 239 -6.81 -0.42 -0.38
CA HIS A 239 -8.16 -0.19 -0.92
C HIS A 239 -9.18 -1.17 -0.32
N ALA A 240 -8.86 -2.47 -0.32
CA ALA A 240 -9.71 -3.51 0.26
C ALA A 240 -9.94 -3.29 1.77
N ALA A 241 -8.89 -2.95 2.52
CA ALA A 241 -8.97 -2.71 3.97
C ALA A 241 -9.79 -1.45 4.29
N THR A 242 -9.63 -0.39 3.51
CA THR A 242 -10.42 0.86 3.63
C THR A 242 -11.90 0.58 3.39
N ALA A 243 -12.23 -0.14 2.30
CA ALA A 243 -13.59 -0.48 1.96
C ALA A 243 -14.22 -1.42 2.99
N ALA A 244 -13.47 -2.42 3.47
CA ALA A 244 -13.94 -3.34 4.49
C ALA A 244 -14.24 -2.62 5.81
N LEU A 245 -13.34 -1.76 6.29
CA LEU A 245 -13.56 -0.99 7.51
C LEU A 245 -14.76 -0.05 7.39
N ALA A 246 -14.92 0.64 6.26
CA ALA A 246 -16.09 1.48 5.98
C ALA A 246 -17.40 0.67 5.97
N ALA A 247 -17.41 -0.52 5.36
CA ALA A 247 -18.57 -1.40 5.31
C ALA A 247 -18.97 -1.94 6.70
N VAL A 248 -17.99 -2.22 7.57
CA VAL A 248 -18.24 -2.63 8.96
C VAL A 248 -18.79 -1.48 9.79
N ALA A 249 -18.21 -0.29 9.67
CA ALA A 249 -18.69 0.91 10.38
C ALA A 249 -20.10 1.35 9.95
N GLY A 250 -20.47 1.09 8.70
CA GLY A 250 -21.82 1.38 8.17
C GLY A 250 -22.94 0.50 8.72
N GLN A 251 -22.65 -0.42 9.66
CA GLN A 251 -23.61 -1.29 10.33
C GLN A 251 -23.60 -1.04 11.84
N PRO A 252 -24.14 0.10 12.31
CA PRO A 252 -24.04 0.50 13.73
C PRO A 252 -24.75 -0.48 14.68
N ASP A 253 -25.78 -1.18 14.20
CA ASP A 253 -26.52 -2.18 14.99
C ASP A 253 -25.85 -3.56 15.01
N ALA A 254 -24.71 -3.75 14.33
CA ALA A 254 -23.99 -5.01 14.37
C ALA A 254 -23.25 -5.16 15.69
N GLU A 255 -23.47 -6.27 16.40
CA GLU A 255 -22.66 -6.64 17.55
C GLU A 255 -21.24 -6.96 17.08
N LEU A 256 -20.30 -6.06 17.40
CA LEU A 256 -18.89 -6.23 17.08
C LEU A 256 -18.13 -6.60 18.36
N PRO A 257 -17.68 -7.85 18.52
CA PRO A 257 -16.93 -8.29 19.70
C PRO A 257 -15.50 -7.75 19.74
N TYR A 258 -15.08 -7.02 18.71
CA TYR A 258 -13.73 -6.47 18.53
C TYR A 258 -13.80 -5.02 18.05
N ILE A 259 -12.72 -4.28 18.24
CA ILE A 259 -12.49 -2.99 17.59
C ILE A 259 -11.89 -3.24 16.20
N PRO A 260 -12.61 -2.96 15.09
CA PRO A 260 -12.06 -3.05 13.74
C PRO A 260 -11.02 -1.96 13.52
N VAL A 261 -9.87 -2.32 12.94
CA VAL A 261 -8.76 -1.41 12.64
C VAL A 261 -8.23 -1.67 11.23
N MET A 262 -7.95 -0.59 10.51
CA MET A 262 -7.13 -0.58 9.30
C MET A 262 -5.87 0.22 9.59
N ALA A 263 -4.71 -0.33 9.27
CA ALA A 263 -3.43 0.35 9.41
C ALA A 263 -2.63 0.20 8.12
N ALA A 264 -2.36 1.30 7.42
CA ALA A 264 -1.50 1.29 6.25
C ALA A 264 -0.28 2.17 6.50
N PHE A 265 0.89 1.56 6.38
CA PHE A 265 2.18 2.16 6.71
C PHE A 265 2.90 2.66 5.45
N ASP A 266 3.73 3.68 5.59
CA ASP A 266 4.71 4.05 4.56
C ASP A 266 5.97 3.17 4.74
N HIS A 267 6.92 3.28 3.82
CA HIS A 267 8.27 2.74 3.99
C HIS A 267 8.38 1.22 4.13
N GLU A 268 7.40 0.43 3.69
CA GLU A 268 7.54 -1.04 3.72
C GLU A 268 8.71 -1.49 2.84
N GLU A 269 8.78 -0.91 1.63
CA GLU A 269 9.69 -1.30 0.56
C GLU A 269 11.17 -1.03 0.85
N ASN A 270 11.47 -0.34 1.95
CA ASN A 270 12.82 -0.07 2.44
C ASN A 270 13.09 -0.60 3.86
N GLY A 271 12.20 -1.45 4.38
CA GLY A 271 12.37 -2.16 5.66
C GLY A 271 11.56 -1.62 6.82
N SER A 272 10.61 -0.70 6.60
CA SER A 272 9.65 -0.16 7.57
C SER A 272 10.24 0.64 8.74
N GLN A 273 11.54 0.93 8.74
CA GLN A 273 12.24 1.64 9.82
C GLN A 273 12.07 3.15 9.70
N SER A 274 10.89 3.64 10.05
CA SER A 274 10.58 5.07 10.11
C SER A 274 9.48 5.36 11.13
N ASP A 275 9.18 6.62 11.36
CA ASP A 275 8.08 7.07 12.23
C ASP A 275 6.68 6.84 11.63
N THR A 276 6.62 6.50 10.34
CA THR A 276 5.43 6.20 9.53
C THR A 276 5.37 4.74 9.06
N GLY A 277 6.45 3.99 9.26
CA GLY A 277 6.54 2.57 8.93
C GLY A 277 6.00 1.63 9.99
N ALA A 278 5.82 0.37 9.62
CA ALA A 278 5.35 -0.69 10.54
C ALA A 278 6.37 -0.98 11.66
N ASP A 279 7.66 -0.74 11.42
CA ASP A 279 8.72 -0.75 12.43
C ASP A 279 8.84 0.66 13.07
N GLY A 280 7.73 1.39 13.16
CA GLY A 280 7.54 2.62 13.94
C GLY A 280 6.66 2.40 15.17
N PRO A 281 6.45 3.42 16.02
CA PRO A 281 5.60 3.32 17.21
C PRO A 281 4.11 3.62 16.93
N LEU A 282 3.76 4.02 15.70
CA LEU A 282 2.46 4.60 15.36
C LEU A 282 1.29 3.68 15.72
N LEU A 283 1.27 2.44 15.24
CA LEU A 283 0.19 1.49 15.52
C LEU A 283 0.01 1.26 17.02
N GLY A 284 1.10 0.89 17.72
CA GLY A 284 1.06 0.66 19.16
C GLY A 284 0.53 1.86 19.93
N THR A 285 1.00 3.07 19.59
CA THR A 285 0.54 4.32 20.21
C THR A 285 -0.95 4.53 20.00
N VAL A 286 -1.47 4.31 18.78
CA VAL A 286 -2.90 4.46 18.48
C VAL A 286 -3.75 3.47 19.26
N LEU A 287 -3.36 2.19 19.28
CA LEU A 287 -4.09 1.15 20.01
C LEU A 287 -4.13 1.43 21.52
N GLU A 288 -2.99 1.79 22.10
CA GLU A 288 -2.88 2.13 23.53
C GLU A 288 -3.70 3.35 23.90
N ARG A 289 -3.59 4.43 23.12
CA ARG A 289 -4.38 5.64 23.35
C ARG A 289 -5.87 5.39 23.18
N SER A 290 -6.26 4.51 22.26
CA SER A 290 -7.65 4.08 22.08
C SER A 290 -8.18 3.38 23.34
N VAL A 291 -7.39 2.49 23.96
CA VAL A 291 -7.73 1.85 25.26
C VAL A 291 -7.87 2.90 26.37
N PHE A 292 -6.90 3.81 26.50
CA PHE A 292 -6.91 4.82 27.56
C PHE A 292 -8.03 5.84 27.41
N ALA A 293 -8.38 6.23 26.17
CA ALA A 293 -9.50 7.12 25.90
C ALA A 293 -10.85 6.51 26.34
N ARG A 294 -10.97 5.18 26.34
CA ARG A 294 -12.12 4.44 26.89
C ARG A 294 -12.04 4.20 28.41
N GLY A 295 -11.10 4.83 29.11
CA GLY A 295 -10.94 4.73 30.57
C GLY A 295 -10.12 3.52 31.04
N GLY A 296 -9.46 2.80 30.13
CA GLY A 296 -8.63 1.64 30.46
C GLY A 296 -7.32 1.99 31.14
N GLY A 297 -6.78 1.02 31.87
CA GLY A 297 -5.43 1.06 32.43
C GLY A 297 -4.48 0.06 31.79
N TYR A 298 -3.38 -0.21 32.49
CA TYR A 298 -2.38 -1.21 32.08
C TYR A 298 -3.00 -2.61 31.87
N GLU A 299 -3.87 -3.04 32.78
CA GLU A 299 -4.50 -4.36 32.73
C GLU A 299 -5.45 -4.49 31.52
N ASP A 300 -6.25 -3.45 31.23
CA ASP A 300 -7.13 -3.45 30.06
C ASP A 300 -6.35 -3.49 28.75
N ARG A 301 -5.24 -2.75 28.68
CA ARG A 301 -4.31 -2.80 27.54
C ARG A 301 -3.76 -4.22 27.36
N ALA A 302 -3.25 -4.84 28.42
CA ALA A 302 -2.68 -6.18 28.36
C ALA A 302 -3.71 -7.21 27.87
N ARG A 303 -4.95 -7.13 28.38
CA ARG A 303 -6.07 -8.00 27.98
C ARG A 303 -6.49 -7.76 26.53
N ALA A 304 -6.61 -6.49 26.10
CA ALA A 304 -6.96 -6.14 24.73
C ALA A 304 -5.92 -6.67 23.73
N PHE A 305 -4.62 -6.46 24.00
CA PHE A 305 -3.54 -6.92 23.13
C PHE A 305 -3.47 -8.46 23.06
N ALA A 306 -3.67 -9.14 24.19
CA ALA A 306 -3.66 -10.62 24.23
C ALA A 306 -4.76 -11.25 23.35
N GLY A 307 -5.92 -10.59 23.19
CA GLY A 307 -7.00 -11.04 22.30
C GLY A 307 -6.92 -10.50 20.86
N THR A 308 -5.94 -9.63 20.58
CA THR A 308 -5.82 -8.93 19.30
C THR A 308 -5.22 -9.83 18.23
N VAL A 309 -5.76 -9.71 17.01
CA VAL A 309 -5.22 -10.39 15.82
C VAL A 309 -5.03 -9.37 14.71
N CYS A 310 -3.92 -9.47 13.99
CA CYS A 310 -3.62 -8.71 12.78
C CYS A 310 -3.61 -9.62 11.55
N LEU A 311 -4.36 -9.26 10.51
CA LEU A 311 -4.12 -9.72 9.14
C LEU A 311 -3.14 -8.74 8.48
N SER A 312 -1.89 -9.16 8.31
CA SER A 312 -0.90 -8.48 7.48
C SER A 312 -1.22 -8.79 6.02
N SER A 313 -1.93 -7.87 5.35
CA SER A 313 -2.32 -8.02 3.96
C SER A 313 -1.33 -7.34 3.05
N ASP A 314 -0.67 -8.15 2.26
CA ASP A 314 0.30 -7.72 1.29
C ASP A 314 0.27 -8.67 0.11
N THR A 315 0.56 -8.20 -1.10
CA THR A 315 0.45 -9.04 -2.29
C THR A 315 1.39 -10.26 -2.20
N GLY A 316 1.20 -11.22 -3.09
CA GLY A 316 2.13 -12.33 -3.21
C GLY A 316 2.17 -12.86 -4.63
N HIS A 317 2.94 -13.92 -4.85
CA HIS A 317 3.28 -14.31 -6.21
C HIS A 317 2.33 -15.38 -6.74
N ALA A 318 1.53 -15.03 -7.75
CA ALA A 318 0.88 -16.03 -8.59
C ALA A 318 1.94 -16.88 -9.33
N ILE A 319 1.65 -18.15 -9.58
CA ILE A 319 2.51 -18.99 -10.41
C ILE A 319 2.66 -18.36 -11.80
N HIS A 320 3.90 -18.09 -12.18
CA HIS A 320 4.17 -17.46 -13.46
C HIS A 320 4.21 -18.54 -14.56
N PRO A 321 3.37 -18.48 -15.61
CA PRO A 321 3.29 -19.55 -16.61
C PRO A 321 4.61 -19.77 -17.39
N ASN A 322 5.41 -18.71 -17.55
CA ASN A 322 6.72 -18.78 -18.22
C ASN A 322 7.90 -19.06 -17.28
N TYR A 323 7.68 -19.14 -15.96
CA TYR A 323 8.73 -19.31 -14.95
C TYR A 323 8.25 -20.18 -13.77
N ALA A 324 7.45 -21.21 -14.06
CA ALA A 324 6.81 -22.04 -13.03
C ALA A 324 7.83 -22.73 -12.10
N GLU A 325 9.04 -22.97 -12.60
CA GLU A 325 10.16 -23.55 -11.83
C GLU A 325 10.65 -22.68 -10.67
N ARG A 326 10.18 -21.42 -10.58
CA ARG A 326 10.51 -20.50 -9.47
C ARG A 326 9.63 -20.70 -8.25
N HIS A 327 8.47 -21.34 -8.38
CA HIS A 327 7.55 -21.61 -7.27
C HIS A 327 7.90 -22.91 -6.52
N ASP A 328 7.33 -23.07 -5.32
CA ASP A 328 7.37 -24.36 -4.62
C ASP A 328 6.55 -25.41 -5.40
N PRO A 329 7.06 -26.63 -5.62
CA PRO A 329 6.38 -27.64 -6.46
C PRO A 329 4.96 -28.02 -6.03
N THR A 330 4.57 -27.71 -4.79
CA THR A 330 3.28 -28.08 -4.21
C THR A 330 2.35 -26.89 -3.93
N HIS A 331 2.84 -25.65 -4.06
CA HIS A 331 2.08 -24.44 -3.75
C HIS A 331 2.13 -23.45 -4.92
N HIS A 332 1.08 -23.49 -5.74
CA HIS A 332 0.97 -22.71 -6.97
C HIS A 332 -0.27 -21.82 -6.94
N PRO A 333 -0.25 -20.67 -6.22
CA PRO A 333 -1.38 -19.75 -6.26
C PRO A 333 -1.68 -19.30 -7.68
N VAL A 334 -2.95 -19.32 -8.05
CA VAL A 334 -3.45 -18.79 -9.33
C VAL A 334 -4.30 -17.56 -9.09
N VAL A 335 -4.33 -16.66 -10.08
CA VAL A 335 -5.23 -15.49 -10.07
C VAL A 335 -6.69 -15.93 -10.14
N ASN A 336 -7.60 -15.13 -9.59
CA ASN A 336 -9.03 -15.42 -9.38
C ASN A 336 -9.31 -16.67 -8.51
N GLY A 337 -8.28 -17.26 -7.89
CA GLY A 337 -8.42 -18.38 -6.96
C GLY A 337 -8.72 -17.94 -5.52
N GLY A 338 -8.85 -16.62 -5.29
CA GLY A 338 -9.06 -16.04 -3.98
C GLY A 338 -7.74 -15.74 -3.23
N PRO A 339 -7.84 -15.02 -2.09
CA PRO A 339 -6.68 -14.57 -1.36
C PRO A 339 -5.79 -15.72 -0.88
N ILE A 340 -4.49 -15.46 -0.83
CA ILE A 340 -3.47 -16.41 -0.40
C ILE A 340 -3.19 -16.27 1.10
N LEU A 341 -2.97 -17.40 1.77
CA LEU A 341 -2.38 -17.49 3.09
C LEU A 341 -0.87 -17.72 2.93
N LYS A 342 -0.06 -16.76 3.36
CA LYS A 342 1.40 -16.80 3.21
C LYS A 342 2.01 -17.43 4.46
N VAL A 343 2.78 -18.51 4.31
CA VAL A 343 3.47 -19.20 5.41
C VAL A 343 4.97 -19.28 5.14
N ASN A 344 5.79 -19.06 6.17
CA ASN A 344 7.23 -19.32 6.10
C ASN A 344 7.77 -19.56 7.51
N VAL A 345 8.34 -20.75 7.74
CA VAL A 345 8.83 -21.15 9.07
C VAL A 345 9.97 -20.28 9.62
N ASN A 346 10.69 -19.56 8.76
CA ASN A 346 11.76 -18.64 9.15
C ASN A 346 11.24 -17.23 9.51
N MET A 347 9.94 -17.09 9.79
CA MET A 347 9.30 -15.83 10.16
C MET A 347 9.48 -14.72 9.11
N ARG A 348 9.50 -15.10 7.83
CA ARG A 348 9.34 -14.15 6.72
C ARG A 348 7.88 -13.74 6.52
N TYR A 349 6.99 -14.61 6.98
CA TYR A 349 5.57 -14.39 7.21
C TYR A 349 5.29 -14.85 8.64
N ALA A 350 4.48 -14.12 9.40
CA ALA A 350 4.16 -14.39 10.79
C ALA A 350 3.14 -15.53 10.99
N THR A 351 2.54 -16.02 9.91
CA THR A 351 1.48 -17.04 9.94
C THR A 351 1.94 -18.35 10.57
N ASP A 352 1.23 -18.76 11.62
CA ASP A 352 1.31 -20.09 12.23
C ASP A 352 0.00 -20.90 12.02
N GLY A 353 -0.06 -22.11 12.59
CA GLY A 353 -1.24 -22.96 12.50
C GLY A 353 -2.50 -22.34 13.12
N GLY A 354 -2.36 -21.52 14.17
CA GLY A 354 -3.48 -20.77 14.73
C GLY A 354 -3.94 -19.64 13.81
N GLY A 355 -3.00 -18.94 13.17
CA GLY A 355 -3.27 -17.92 12.17
C GLY A 355 -4.03 -18.46 10.97
N ARG A 356 -3.66 -19.65 10.50
CA ARG A 356 -4.42 -20.37 9.47
C ARG A 356 -5.89 -20.56 9.85
N SER A 357 -6.16 -20.97 11.10
CA SER A 357 -7.53 -21.17 11.57
C SER A 357 -8.35 -19.87 11.55
N VAL A 358 -7.74 -18.74 11.90
CA VAL A 358 -8.41 -17.43 11.86
C VAL A 358 -8.76 -17.03 10.43
N PHE A 359 -7.80 -17.16 9.51
CA PHE A 359 -8.02 -16.77 8.12
C PHE A 359 -9.02 -17.69 7.40
N ALA A 360 -8.93 -19.00 7.63
CA ALA A 360 -9.89 -19.96 7.07
C ALA A 360 -11.32 -19.65 7.53
N ALA A 361 -11.52 -19.38 8.83
CA ALA A 361 -12.85 -19.03 9.36
C ALA A 361 -13.41 -17.74 8.73
N ALA A 362 -12.58 -16.71 8.53
CA ALA A 362 -13.00 -15.49 7.86
C ALA A 362 -13.40 -15.75 6.40
N CYS A 363 -12.63 -16.56 5.66
CA CYS A 363 -12.93 -16.90 4.28
C CYS A 363 -14.20 -17.75 4.15
N GLU A 364 -14.38 -18.73 5.03
CA GLU A 364 -15.58 -19.58 5.10
C GLU A 364 -16.83 -18.74 5.41
N LYS A 365 -16.75 -17.82 6.39
CA LYS A 365 -17.83 -16.88 6.72
C LYS A 365 -18.20 -15.97 5.54
N ALA A 366 -17.20 -15.52 4.78
CA ALA A 366 -17.42 -14.71 3.58
C ALA A 366 -17.88 -15.54 2.35
N GLY A 367 -17.76 -16.88 2.40
CA GLY A 367 -17.96 -17.75 1.24
C GLY A 367 -17.00 -17.40 0.10
N VAL A 368 -15.72 -17.16 0.41
CA VAL A 368 -14.65 -16.89 -0.56
C VAL A 368 -13.66 -18.05 -0.60
N PRO A 369 -13.16 -18.45 -1.78
CA PRO A 369 -12.06 -19.41 -1.87
C PRO A 369 -10.77 -18.76 -1.34
N TRP A 370 -9.81 -19.60 -0.93
CA TRP A 370 -8.48 -19.14 -0.54
C TRP A 370 -7.44 -20.21 -0.84
N GLN A 371 -6.18 -19.79 -0.95
CA GLN A 371 -5.08 -20.63 -1.39
C GLN A 371 -3.93 -20.58 -0.37
N SER A 372 -3.01 -21.54 -0.39
CA SER A 372 -1.79 -21.51 0.43
C SER A 372 -0.58 -21.15 -0.42
N PHE A 373 0.29 -20.30 0.14
CA PHE A 373 1.56 -19.91 -0.46
C PHE A 373 2.71 -20.18 0.51
N VAL A 374 3.75 -20.84 0.01
CA VAL A 374 5.06 -20.97 0.66
C VAL A 374 6.14 -20.75 -0.39
N SER A 375 7.27 -20.17 0.02
CA SER A 375 8.42 -20.00 -0.86
C SER A 375 9.12 -21.33 -1.14
N ASN A 376 9.70 -21.45 -2.33
CA ASN A 376 10.59 -22.57 -2.67
C ASN A 376 11.82 -22.56 -1.75
N ASN A 377 12.18 -23.70 -1.15
CA ASN A 377 13.32 -23.81 -0.22
C ASN A 377 14.68 -23.40 -0.82
N ALA A 378 14.82 -23.44 -2.15
CA ALA A 378 16.05 -23.01 -2.84
C ALA A 378 16.11 -21.50 -3.10
N MET A 379 15.06 -20.74 -2.78
CA MET A 379 14.96 -19.30 -3.03
C MET A 379 14.57 -18.55 -1.76
N PRO A 380 15.30 -17.49 -1.37
CA PRO A 380 14.85 -16.63 -0.29
C PRO A 380 13.56 -15.90 -0.71
N CYS A 381 12.67 -15.66 0.24
CA CYS A 381 11.52 -14.78 0.04
C CYS A 381 11.74 -13.42 0.70
N GLY A 382 10.99 -12.42 0.24
CA GLY A 382 10.84 -11.15 0.95
C GLY A 382 10.27 -11.35 2.36
N THR A 383 10.26 -10.27 3.13
CA THR A 383 9.50 -10.17 4.38
C THR A 383 8.38 -9.16 4.16
N THR A 384 7.42 -9.11 5.08
CA THR A 384 6.32 -8.14 5.09
C THR A 384 6.34 -7.33 6.38
N ILE A 385 5.35 -6.45 6.57
CA ILE A 385 5.03 -5.86 7.87
C ILE A 385 4.58 -6.88 8.94
N GLY A 386 4.25 -8.12 8.56
CA GLY A 386 3.65 -9.13 9.43
C GLY A 386 4.57 -9.53 10.59
N PRO A 387 5.79 -10.04 10.32
CA PRO A 387 6.77 -10.34 11.35
C PRO A 387 7.14 -9.12 12.21
N ILE A 388 7.21 -7.93 11.60
CA ILE A 388 7.50 -6.67 12.29
C ILE A 388 6.39 -6.36 13.30
N THR A 389 5.13 -6.38 12.85
CA THR A 389 3.94 -6.12 13.67
C THR A 389 3.84 -7.13 14.83
N ALA A 390 4.08 -8.41 14.53
CA ALA A 390 4.07 -9.46 15.55
C ALA A 390 5.14 -9.22 16.62
N ALA A 391 6.38 -8.91 16.23
CA ALA A 391 7.48 -8.67 17.15
C ALA A 391 7.31 -7.38 17.96
N ARG A 392 6.87 -6.30 17.31
CA ARG A 392 6.67 -4.96 17.88
C ARG A 392 5.59 -4.93 18.96
N HIS A 393 4.50 -5.66 18.74
CA HIS A 393 3.31 -5.53 19.58
C HIS A 393 2.97 -6.82 20.34
N GLY A 394 3.63 -7.94 20.06
CA GLY A 394 3.34 -9.22 20.69
C GLY A 394 1.94 -9.76 20.34
N ILE A 395 1.38 -9.33 19.20
CA ILE A 395 0.04 -9.73 18.76
C ILE A 395 0.12 -10.84 17.71
N LYS A 396 -0.88 -11.74 17.73
CA LYS A 396 -0.98 -12.79 16.70
C LYS A 396 -1.17 -12.12 15.35
N THR A 397 -0.29 -12.45 14.40
CA THR A 397 -0.31 -11.87 13.05
C THR A 397 -0.37 -12.98 12.01
N VAL A 398 -1.16 -12.75 10.96
CA VAL A 398 -1.39 -13.70 9.86
C VAL A 398 -1.12 -12.96 8.56
N ASP A 399 -0.19 -13.45 7.76
CA ASP A 399 0.12 -12.88 6.46
C ASP A 399 -0.79 -13.47 5.38
N ILE A 400 -1.48 -12.57 4.69
CA ILE A 400 -2.40 -12.88 3.61
C ILE A 400 -2.13 -11.96 2.43
N GLY A 401 -2.80 -12.18 1.30
CA GLY A 401 -2.61 -11.32 0.14
C GLY A 401 -3.46 -11.69 -1.06
N VAL A 402 -3.32 -10.90 -2.12
CA VAL A 402 -3.74 -11.31 -3.48
C VAL A 402 -2.51 -11.77 -4.26
N ALA A 403 -2.67 -12.87 -4.98
CA ALA A 403 -1.64 -13.38 -5.87
C ALA A 403 -1.59 -12.51 -7.15
N ILE A 404 -0.45 -11.87 -7.40
CA ILE A 404 -0.20 -11.03 -8.57
C ILE A 404 0.98 -11.56 -9.38
N LEU A 405 1.08 -11.11 -10.62
CA LEU A 405 2.26 -11.20 -11.47
C LEU A 405 2.93 -9.83 -11.58
N SER A 406 4.21 -9.85 -11.89
CA SER A 406 5.02 -8.65 -12.13
C SER A 406 5.10 -7.68 -10.93
N MET A 407 5.00 -8.19 -9.70
CA MET A 407 5.20 -7.41 -8.46
C MET A 407 6.45 -6.51 -8.53
N HIS A 408 6.34 -5.26 -8.08
CA HIS A 408 7.33 -4.17 -8.17
C HIS A 408 7.55 -3.57 -9.59
N SER A 409 6.73 -3.96 -10.56
CA SER A 409 6.72 -3.37 -11.91
C SER A 409 6.02 -2.01 -11.88
N ALA A 410 6.39 -1.12 -12.80
CA ALA A 410 5.62 0.09 -13.09
C ALA A 410 4.16 -0.21 -13.49
N ARG A 411 3.86 -1.45 -13.91
CA ARG A 411 2.51 -1.96 -14.20
C ARG A 411 2.43 -3.44 -13.87
N GLU A 412 1.68 -3.76 -12.84
CA GLU A 412 1.49 -5.09 -12.25
C GLU A 412 0.20 -5.72 -12.77
N LEU A 413 -0.04 -7.01 -12.48
CA LEU A 413 -1.15 -7.76 -13.04
C LEU A 413 -1.79 -8.69 -12.01
N CYS A 414 -3.10 -8.59 -11.80
CA CYS A 414 -3.87 -9.48 -10.94
C CYS A 414 -5.12 -10.04 -11.64
N GLY A 415 -5.80 -10.97 -10.98
CA GLY A 415 -7.12 -11.43 -11.40
C GLY A 415 -8.19 -10.38 -11.14
N ALA A 416 -9.18 -10.26 -12.03
CA ALA A 416 -10.26 -9.29 -11.89
C ALA A 416 -11.20 -9.54 -10.70
N ASP A 417 -11.21 -10.76 -10.17
CA ASP A 417 -12.08 -11.16 -9.05
C ASP A 417 -11.39 -11.05 -7.69
N ASP A 418 -10.06 -11.20 -7.66
CA ASP A 418 -9.28 -11.20 -6.42
C ASP A 418 -9.47 -9.95 -5.55
N PRO A 419 -9.59 -8.71 -6.09
CA PRO A 419 -9.83 -7.51 -5.27
C PRO A 419 -11.06 -7.62 -4.38
N TYR A 420 -12.21 -8.00 -4.93
CA TYR A 420 -13.45 -8.08 -4.16
C TYR A 420 -13.49 -9.31 -3.26
N LEU A 421 -12.81 -10.40 -3.64
CA LEU A 421 -12.66 -11.56 -2.77
C LEU A 421 -11.86 -11.22 -1.51
N LEU A 422 -10.78 -10.45 -1.65
CA LEU A 422 -9.99 -9.96 -0.52
C LEU A 422 -10.82 -9.06 0.40
N ALA A 423 -11.52 -8.07 -0.15
CA ALA A 423 -12.34 -7.14 0.64
C ALA A 423 -13.44 -7.87 1.42
N ASN A 424 -14.10 -8.87 0.81
CA ASN A 424 -15.10 -9.68 1.50
C ASN A 424 -14.50 -10.52 2.65
N ALA A 425 -13.31 -11.10 2.46
CA ALA A 425 -12.59 -11.81 3.52
C ALA A 425 -12.24 -10.87 4.70
N MET A 426 -11.80 -9.65 4.39
CA MET A 426 -11.48 -8.63 5.40
C MET A 426 -12.71 -8.19 6.18
N VAL A 427 -13.87 -7.99 5.53
CA VAL A 427 -15.14 -7.70 6.24
C VAL A 427 -15.49 -8.81 7.22
N ALA A 428 -15.40 -10.06 6.78
CA ALA A 428 -15.69 -11.21 7.63
C ALA A 428 -14.74 -11.29 8.84
N PHE A 429 -13.45 -11.03 8.64
CA PHE A 429 -12.46 -10.97 9.72
C PHE A 429 -12.72 -9.82 10.71
N LEU A 430 -12.99 -8.62 10.21
CA LEU A 430 -13.22 -7.43 11.04
C LEU A 430 -14.51 -7.54 11.87
N THR A 431 -15.52 -8.28 11.39
CA THR A 431 -16.79 -8.50 12.10
C THR A 431 -16.74 -9.64 13.13
N GLY A 432 -15.67 -10.44 13.15
CA GLY A 432 -15.52 -11.58 14.07
C GLY A 432 -16.06 -12.88 13.52
#